data_AF-A0A535MVA8-F1
#
_entry.id   AF-A0A535MVA8-F1
#
_cell.length_a   1.000
_cell.length_b   1.000
_cell.length_c   1.000
_cell.angle_alpha   90.00
_cell.angle_beta   90.00
_cell.angle_gamma   90.00
#
_symmetry.space_group_name_H-M   'P 1'
#
loop_
_entity.id
_entity.type
_entity.pdbx_description
1 polymer ?
#
loop_
_entity_poly.entity_id
_entity_poly.type
_entity_poly.pdbx_seq_one_letter_code
_entity_poly.pdbx_strand_id
1 'polypeptide(L)'
;MFHLGMWRERMRSALAEVSEGRDYKRPPTNIDEVNDAELASGIGTPLTDAAARADHLLGEIIELYGKVGERALEWNAAKTTSEAVLRNSYTHPRLHIFEYYRENGRPDLANRVFEEAVTEMKAAGAPAVVMGTVLYNLAAVRSQEGLNEEAIALLEEAIPLRPEMKAAAAADPDLSGVRDDPRFQELIKA
;
A
#
# COMPACT_ATOMS: atom_id res chain seq x y z
N MET A 1 -9.23 -3.77 11.08
CA MET A 1 -10.36 -3.65 10.12
C MET A 1 -11.00 -2.28 10.10
N PHE A 2 -11.27 -1.63 11.24
CA PHE A 2 -11.89 -0.29 11.27
C PHE A 2 -11.13 0.75 10.43
N HIS A 3 -9.80 0.85 10.64
CA HIS A 3 -8.89 1.70 9.84
C HIS A 3 -9.03 1.49 8.33
N LEU A 4 -9.05 0.24 7.88
CA LEU A 4 -9.23 -0.09 6.46
C LEU A 4 -10.59 0.37 5.93
N GLY A 5 -11.64 0.22 6.73
CA GLY A 5 -12.97 0.74 6.42
C GLY A 5 -12.97 2.26 6.20
N MET A 6 -12.30 3.02 7.08
CA MET A 6 -12.21 4.48 6.96
C MET A 6 -11.47 4.93 5.69
N TRP A 7 -10.41 4.23 5.29
CA TRP A 7 -9.70 4.53 4.05
C TRP A 7 -10.47 4.11 2.80
N ARG A 8 -11.20 2.99 2.84
CA ARG A 8 -12.10 2.57 1.76
C ARG A 8 -13.26 3.54 1.60
N GLU A 9 -13.86 4.02 2.70
CA GLU A 9 -14.95 4.99 2.65
C GLU A 9 -14.54 6.31 1.98
N ARG A 10 -13.33 6.80 2.25
CA ARG A 10 -12.78 7.97 1.55
C ARG A 10 -12.60 7.72 0.06
N MET A 11 -12.02 6.59 -0.32
CA MET A 11 -11.83 6.22 -1.73
C MET A 11 -13.17 6.11 -2.45
N ARG A 12 -14.11 5.36 -1.87
CA ARG A 12 -15.48 5.20 -2.35
C ARG A 12 -16.15 6.56 -2.56
N SER A 13 -16.05 7.45 -1.58
CA SER A 13 -16.62 8.81 -1.67
C SER A 13 -16.01 9.60 -2.82
N ALA A 14 -14.69 9.56 -3.00
CA ALA A 14 -14.03 10.23 -4.10
C ALA A 14 -14.47 9.68 -5.47
N LEU A 15 -14.57 8.36 -5.61
CA LEU A 15 -15.05 7.74 -6.85
C LEU A 15 -16.53 8.07 -7.13
N ALA A 16 -17.37 8.16 -6.10
CA ALA A 16 -18.76 8.56 -6.25
C ALA A 16 -18.87 9.99 -6.80
N GLU A 17 -18.15 10.95 -6.21
CA GLU A 17 -18.10 12.33 -6.70
C GLU A 17 -17.61 12.41 -8.16
N VAL A 18 -16.53 11.69 -8.48
CA VAL A 18 -15.97 11.63 -9.84
C VAL A 18 -16.96 11.00 -10.83
N SER A 19 -17.72 9.98 -10.42
CA SER A 19 -18.73 9.32 -11.26
C SER A 19 -19.88 10.26 -11.63
N GLU A 20 -20.13 11.26 -10.80
CA GLU A 20 -21.17 12.27 -10.99
C GLU A 20 -20.60 13.58 -11.59
N GLY A 21 -19.33 13.59 -12.01
CA GLY A 21 -18.67 14.74 -12.61
C GLY A 21 -18.40 15.89 -11.63
N ARG A 22 -18.40 15.61 -10.33
CA ARG A 22 -18.12 16.58 -9.28
C ARG A 22 -16.67 16.56 -8.82
N ASP A 23 -16.28 17.62 -8.14
CA ASP A 23 -15.00 17.67 -7.43
C ASP A 23 -15.04 16.77 -6.20
N TYR A 24 -13.90 16.18 -5.84
CA TYR A 24 -13.80 15.21 -4.75
C TYR A 24 -12.86 15.67 -3.64
N LYS A 25 -13.05 15.16 -2.42
CA LYS A 25 -12.13 15.44 -1.32
C LYS A 25 -10.84 14.64 -1.50
N ARG A 26 -9.70 15.34 -1.58
CA ARG A 26 -8.37 14.70 -1.61
C ARG A 26 -8.03 14.11 -0.24
N PRO A 27 -7.12 13.12 -0.17
CA PRO A 27 -6.61 12.61 1.10
C PRO A 27 -6.05 13.72 1.99
N PRO A 28 -6.14 13.56 3.33
CA PRO A 28 -5.50 14.49 4.26
C PRO A 28 -3.97 14.48 4.08
N THR A 29 -3.33 15.62 4.33
CA THR A 29 -1.87 15.76 4.27
C THR A 29 -1.18 15.19 5.51
N ASN A 30 -1.79 15.33 6.71
CA ASN A 30 -1.30 14.72 7.94
C ASN A 30 -1.97 13.37 8.19
N ILE A 31 -1.50 12.33 7.51
CA ILE A 31 -2.10 10.99 7.54
C ILE A 31 -2.07 10.38 8.94
N ASP A 32 -0.96 10.54 9.68
CA ASP A 32 -0.76 9.91 10.98
C ASP A 32 -1.71 10.50 12.03
N GLU A 33 -1.77 11.83 12.14
CA GLU A 33 -2.71 12.51 13.06
C GLU A 33 -4.16 12.14 12.77
N VAL A 34 -4.53 12.03 11.49
CA VAL A 34 -5.89 11.64 11.10
C VAL A 34 -6.18 10.19 11.46
N ASN A 35 -5.23 9.28 11.21
CA ASN A 35 -5.39 7.87 11.57
C ASN A 35 -5.56 7.70 13.08
N ASP A 36 -4.73 8.39 13.87
CA ASP A 36 -4.77 8.35 15.34
C ASP A 36 -6.11 8.85 15.89
N ALA A 37 -6.60 9.99 15.37
CA ALA A 37 -7.88 10.55 15.77
C ALA A 37 -9.06 9.62 15.42
N GLU A 38 -9.00 8.96 14.26
CA GLU A 38 -10.06 8.04 13.83
C GLU A 38 -10.06 6.73 14.59
N LEU A 39 -8.90 6.24 15.02
CA LEU A 39 -8.83 5.00 15.80
C LEU A 39 -9.68 5.09 17.08
N ALA A 40 -9.68 6.26 17.75
CA ALA A 40 -10.52 6.51 18.91
C ALA A 40 -12.03 6.42 18.61
N SER A 41 -12.44 6.84 17.40
CA SER A 41 -13.84 6.76 16.97
C SER A 41 -14.32 5.32 16.70
N GLY A 42 -13.39 4.39 16.50
CA GLY A 42 -13.68 2.97 16.30
C GLY A 42 -13.83 2.15 17.58
N ILE A 43 -13.54 2.72 18.76
CA ILE A 43 -13.59 2.00 20.03
C ILE A 43 -15.01 1.45 20.27
N GLY A 44 -15.08 0.14 20.57
CA GLY A 44 -16.35 -0.56 20.79
C GLY A 44 -17.01 -1.10 19.53
N THR A 45 -16.46 -0.84 18.33
CA THR A 45 -16.93 -1.49 17.10
C THR A 45 -16.50 -2.95 17.08
N PRO A 46 -17.42 -3.93 16.97
CA PRO A 46 -17.05 -5.33 16.84
C PRO A 46 -16.20 -5.57 15.59
N LEU A 47 -15.21 -6.47 15.70
CA LEU A 47 -14.33 -6.80 14.57
C LEU A 47 -15.11 -7.30 13.35
N THR A 48 -16.16 -8.10 13.59
CA THR A 48 -17.07 -8.61 12.55
C THR A 48 -17.76 -7.49 11.79
N ASP A 49 -18.19 -6.44 12.49
CA ASP A 49 -18.93 -5.32 11.92
C ASP A 49 -17.97 -4.42 11.13
N ALA A 50 -16.79 -4.16 11.68
CA ALA A 50 -15.73 -3.44 10.98
C ALA A 50 -15.26 -4.17 9.72
N ALA A 51 -15.18 -5.50 9.75
CA ALA A 51 -14.84 -6.32 8.59
C ALA A 51 -15.95 -6.28 7.54
N ALA A 52 -17.20 -6.53 7.93
CA ALA A 52 -18.35 -6.50 7.04
C ALA A 52 -18.50 -5.13 6.34
N ARG A 53 -18.29 -4.03 7.08
CA ARG A 53 -18.29 -2.68 6.51
C ARG A 53 -17.15 -2.49 5.50
N ALA A 54 -15.93 -2.91 5.86
CA ALA A 54 -14.79 -2.78 4.96
C ALA A 54 -14.99 -3.58 3.66
N ASP A 55 -15.57 -4.77 3.72
CA ASP A 55 -15.84 -5.61 2.54
C ASP A 55 -16.98 -5.06 1.69
N HIS A 56 -18.04 -4.55 2.31
CA HIS A 56 -19.11 -3.85 1.61
C HIS A 56 -18.57 -2.65 0.82
N LEU A 57 -17.73 -1.81 1.45
CA LEU A 57 -17.10 -0.66 0.81
C LEU A 57 -16.17 -1.07 -0.35
N LEU A 58 -15.48 -2.21 -0.24
CA LEU A 58 -14.67 -2.71 -1.36
C LEU A 58 -15.54 -3.06 -2.57
N GLY A 59 -16.70 -3.70 -2.35
CA GLY A 59 -17.68 -3.97 -3.41
C GLY A 59 -18.13 -2.69 -4.11
N GLU A 60 -18.49 -1.66 -3.34
CA GLU A 60 -18.87 -0.35 -3.91
C GLU A 60 -17.73 0.31 -4.70
N ILE A 61 -16.48 0.23 -4.22
CA ILE A 61 -15.31 0.75 -4.95
C ILE A 61 -15.15 0.05 -6.29
N ILE A 62 -15.32 -1.28 -6.34
CA ILE A 62 -15.21 -2.06 -7.59
C ILE A 62 -16.30 -1.63 -8.58
N GLU A 63 -17.55 -1.49 -8.12
CA GLU A 63 -18.65 -1.03 -8.96
C GLU A 63 -18.44 0.39 -9.48
N LEU A 64 -18.01 1.31 -8.60
CA LEU A 64 -17.73 2.70 -8.98
C LEU A 64 -16.54 2.78 -9.94
N TYR A 65 -15.49 2.01 -9.71
CA TYR A 65 -14.36 1.91 -10.64
C TYR A 65 -14.82 1.44 -12.02
N GLY A 66 -15.72 0.45 -12.09
CA GLY A 66 -16.32 0.01 -13.35
C GLY A 66 -17.09 1.10 -14.09
N LYS A 67 -17.70 2.06 -13.38
CA LYS A 67 -18.40 3.22 -13.97
C LYS A 67 -17.45 4.34 -14.38
N VAL A 68 -16.45 4.65 -13.54
CA VAL A 68 -15.52 5.77 -13.73
C VAL A 68 -14.46 5.45 -14.79
N GLY A 69 -13.97 4.19 -14.79
CA GLY A 69 -12.89 3.72 -15.63
C GLY A 69 -11.52 4.34 -15.28
N GLU A 70 -10.52 4.02 -16.09
CA GLU A 70 -9.19 4.58 -15.93
C GLU A 70 -9.16 6.05 -16.36
N ARG A 71 -8.68 6.93 -15.47
CA ARG A 71 -8.52 8.36 -15.70
C ARG A 71 -7.61 9.00 -14.66
N ALA A 72 -7.23 10.24 -14.91
CA ALA A 72 -6.50 11.08 -13.96
C ALA A 72 -7.29 11.25 -12.65
N LEU A 73 -6.63 10.97 -11.53
CA LEU A 73 -7.16 11.14 -10.18
C LEU A 73 -5.97 11.30 -9.24
N GLU A 74 -5.95 12.38 -8.45
CA GLU A 74 -4.87 12.64 -7.51
C GLU A 74 -5.21 12.04 -6.14
N TRP A 75 -4.38 11.09 -5.72
CA TRP A 75 -4.54 10.41 -4.44
C TRP A 75 -3.17 10.09 -3.83
N ASN A 76 -2.63 11.00 -3.03
CA ASN A 76 -1.26 10.95 -2.54
C ASN A 76 -0.27 10.84 -3.72
N ALA A 77 0.52 9.77 -3.77
CA ALA A 77 1.45 9.47 -4.86
C ALA A 77 0.75 8.95 -6.13
N ALA A 78 -0.51 8.50 -6.06
CA ALA A 78 -1.25 8.04 -7.24
C ALA A 78 -1.75 9.23 -8.07
N LYS A 79 -1.64 9.06 -9.40
CA LYS A 79 -2.07 10.02 -10.41
C LYS A 79 -3.20 9.51 -11.28
N THR A 80 -3.55 8.22 -11.16
CA THR A 80 -4.70 7.64 -11.85
C THR A 80 -5.64 6.90 -10.92
N THR A 81 -6.83 6.61 -11.43
CA THR A 81 -7.87 5.87 -10.70
C THR A 81 -7.41 4.45 -10.38
N SER A 82 -6.76 3.75 -11.33
CA SER A 82 -6.19 2.41 -11.08
C SER A 82 -5.14 2.43 -9.98
N GLU A 83 -4.19 3.38 -10.05
CA GLU A 83 -3.16 3.53 -9.03
C GLU A 83 -3.75 3.79 -7.65
N ALA A 84 -4.74 4.69 -7.59
CA ALA A 84 -5.39 5.08 -6.34
C ALA A 84 -6.15 3.90 -5.72
N VAL A 85 -6.97 3.19 -6.50
CA VAL A 85 -7.76 2.04 -6.04
C VAL A 85 -6.85 0.90 -5.59
N LEU A 86 -5.84 0.53 -6.38
CA LEU A 86 -4.91 -0.54 -6.02
C LEU A 86 -4.11 -0.18 -4.78
N ARG A 87 -3.61 1.06 -4.66
CA ARG A 87 -2.89 1.48 -3.45
C ARG A 87 -3.78 1.42 -2.21
N ASN A 88 -5.00 1.94 -2.30
CA ASN A 88 -5.93 2.03 -1.18
C ASN A 88 -6.47 0.67 -0.73
N SER A 89 -6.83 -0.20 -1.69
CA SER A 89 -7.62 -1.40 -1.42
C SER A 89 -6.90 -2.73 -1.69
N TYR A 90 -5.71 -2.70 -2.29
CA TYR A 90 -4.89 -3.90 -2.53
C TYR A 90 -3.56 -3.87 -1.75
N THR A 91 -2.71 -2.85 -1.91
CA THR A 91 -1.39 -2.82 -1.26
C THR A 91 -1.48 -2.43 0.22
N HIS A 92 -2.31 -1.42 0.55
CA HIS A 92 -2.45 -0.96 1.94
C HIS A 92 -2.99 -2.04 2.89
N PRO A 93 -4.08 -2.77 2.59
CA PRO A 93 -4.53 -3.86 3.47
C PRO A 93 -3.48 -4.96 3.65
N ARG A 94 -2.68 -5.27 2.62
CA ARG A 94 -1.62 -6.29 2.69
C ARG A 94 -0.52 -5.92 3.67
N LEU A 95 -0.18 -4.64 3.81
CA LEU A 95 0.76 -4.19 4.86
C LEU A 95 0.25 -4.57 6.26
N HIS A 96 -1.03 -4.29 6.56
CA HIS A 96 -1.63 -4.63 7.85
C HIS A 96 -1.76 -6.14 8.07
N ILE A 97 -2.03 -6.92 7.01
CA ILE A 97 -2.07 -8.39 7.10
C ILE A 97 -0.67 -8.95 7.37
N PHE A 98 0.36 -8.39 6.73
CA PHE A 98 1.76 -8.72 6.98
C PHE A 98 2.15 -8.45 8.44
N GLU A 99 1.89 -7.23 8.94
CA GLU A 99 2.14 -6.84 10.34
C GLU A 99 1.43 -7.77 11.32
N TYR A 100 0.13 -8.02 11.11
CA TYR A 100 -0.65 -8.95 11.93
C TYR A 100 -0.01 -10.34 12.00
N TYR A 101 0.40 -10.91 10.87
CA TYR A 101 1.05 -12.22 10.88
C TYR A 101 2.40 -12.20 11.60
N ARG A 102 3.20 -11.14 11.45
CA ARG A 102 4.48 -11.00 12.18
C ARG A 102 4.27 -10.93 13.67
N GLU A 103 3.37 -10.06 14.14
CA GLU A 103 3.06 -9.87 15.56
C GLU A 103 2.55 -11.14 16.22
N ASN A 104 1.90 -12.02 15.43
CA ASN A 104 1.37 -13.30 15.90
C ASN A 104 2.34 -14.48 15.70
N GLY A 105 3.63 -14.22 15.44
CA GLY A 105 4.65 -15.25 15.32
C GLY A 105 4.48 -16.16 14.10
N ARG A 106 3.92 -15.64 13.01
CA ARG A 106 3.67 -16.36 11.75
C ARG A 106 4.47 -15.76 10.58
N PRO A 107 5.81 -15.73 10.64
CA PRO A 107 6.64 -15.11 9.61
C PRO A 107 6.42 -15.73 8.22
N ASP A 108 6.25 -17.06 8.12
CA ASP A 108 5.96 -17.73 6.84
C ASP A 108 4.64 -17.27 6.20
N LEU A 109 3.65 -16.85 7.00
CA LEU A 109 2.41 -16.27 6.47
C LEU A 109 2.62 -14.83 6.06
N ALA A 110 3.37 -14.06 6.87
CA ALA A 110 3.69 -12.68 6.58
C ALA A 110 4.45 -12.58 5.24
N ASN A 111 5.52 -13.35 5.06
CA ASN A 111 6.40 -13.24 3.89
C ASN A 111 5.63 -13.57 2.59
N ARG A 112 4.75 -14.58 2.64
CA ARG A 112 3.88 -14.93 1.52
C ARG A 112 2.99 -13.79 1.04
N VAL A 113 2.58 -12.87 1.92
CA VAL A 113 1.73 -11.73 1.54
C VAL A 113 2.39 -10.89 0.43
N PHE A 114 3.69 -10.62 0.54
CA PHE A 114 4.39 -9.80 -0.46
C PHE A 114 4.95 -10.62 -1.62
N GLU A 115 5.25 -11.90 -1.43
CA GLU A 115 5.56 -12.81 -2.54
C GLU A 115 4.37 -12.92 -3.51
N GLU A 116 3.19 -13.22 -2.96
CA GLU A 116 1.94 -13.30 -3.73
C GLU A 116 1.61 -11.94 -4.37
N ALA A 117 1.81 -10.83 -3.64
CA ALA A 117 1.57 -9.50 -4.18
C ALA A 117 2.44 -9.18 -5.40
N VAL A 118 3.73 -9.53 -5.37
CA VAL A 118 4.62 -9.33 -6.53
C VAL A 118 4.18 -10.22 -7.69
N THR A 119 3.88 -11.50 -7.44
CA THR A 119 3.40 -12.43 -8.49
C THR A 119 2.11 -11.91 -9.15
N GLU A 120 1.11 -11.56 -8.36
CA GLU A 120 -0.19 -11.07 -8.83
C GLU A 120 -0.06 -9.75 -9.60
N MET A 121 0.72 -8.79 -9.08
CA MET A 121 0.89 -7.50 -9.76
C MET A 121 1.72 -7.62 -11.04
N LYS A 122 2.68 -8.56 -11.11
CA LYS A 122 3.43 -8.83 -12.35
C LYS A 122 2.52 -9.43 -13.40
N ALA A 123 1.70 -10.42 -13.01
CA ALA A 123 0.73 -11.05 -13.90
C ALA A 123 -0.35 -10.07 -14.41
N ALA A 124 -0.76 -9.11 -13.56
CA ALA A 124 -1.76 -8.10 -13.90
C ALA A 124 -1.20 -6.92 -14.72
N GLY A 125 0.11 -6.80 -14.90
CA GLY A 125 0.72 -5.63 -15.55
C GLY A 125 0.45 -4.34 -14.78
N ALA A 126 0.59 -4.38 -13.45
CA ALA A 126 0.22 -3.27 -12.57
C ALA A 126 0.98 -1.96 -12.89
N PRO A 127 0.39 -0.78 -12.62
CA PRO A 127 1.07 0.50 -12.76
C PRO A 127 2.39 0.56 -11.99
N ALA A 128 3.35 1.35 -12.49
CA ALA A 128 4.69 1.46 -11.93
C ALA A 128 4.69 1.75 -10.42
N VAL A 129 3.86 2.68 -9.95
CA VAL A 129 3.77 3.04 -8.52
C VAL A 129 3.21 1.90 -7.65
N VAL A 130 2.41 1.00 -8.21
CA VAL A 130 1.90 -0.19 -7.50
C VAL A 130 2.96 -1.27 -7.48
N MET A 131 3.58 -1.55 -8.63
CA MET A 131 4.66 -2.52 -8.78
C MET A 131 5.86 -2.18 -7.88
N GLY A 132 6.34 -0.93 -7.92
CA GLY A 132 7.44 -0.49 -7.07
C GLY A 132 7.12 -0.60 -5.58
N THR A 133 5.85 -0.44 -5.17
CA THR A 133 5.46 -0.62 -3.77
C THR A 133 5.54 -2.09 -3.33
N VAL A 134 5.02 -3.03 -4.13
CA VAL A 134 5.05 -4.45 -3.75
C VAL A 134 6.47 -5.03 -3.81
N LEU A 135 7.29 -4.60 -4.77
CA LEU A 135 8.70 -4.99 -4.84
C LEU A 135 9.50 -4.46 -3.65
N TYR A 136 9.30 -3.18 -3.29
CA TYR A 136 9.92 -2.59 -2.11
C TYR A 136 9.57 -3.35 -0.82
N ASN A 137 8.29 -3.65 -0.62
CA ASN A 137 7.83 -4.37 0.55
C ASN A 137 8.42 -5.79 0.63
N LEU A 138 8.53 -6.49 -0.51
CA LEU A 138 9.21 -7.79 -0.55
C LEU A 138 10.71 -7.64 -0.27
N ALA A 139 11.36 -6.58 -0.75
CA ALA A 139 12.76 -6.32 -0.46
C ALA A 139 13.03 -6.11 1.04
N ALA A 140 12.15 -5.38 1.72
CA ALA A 140 12.21 -5.21 3.18
C ALA A 140 12.13 -6.57 3.90
N VAL A 141 11.21 -7.44 3.48
CA VAL A 141 11.12 -8.82 3.99
C VAL A 141 12.42 -9.58 3.77
N ARG A 142 12.97 -9.57 2.55
CA ARG A 142 14.22 -10.27 2.23
C ARG A 142 15.40 -9.75 3.03
N SER A 143 15.47 -8.44 3.27
CA SER A 143 16.52 -7.85 4.10
C SER A 143 16.42 -8.34 5.55
N GLN A 144 15.21 -8.41 6.13
CA GLN A 144 15.00 -8.94 7.47
C GLN A 144 15.30 -10.45 7.59
N GLU A 145 15.11 -11.22 6.54
CA GLU A 145 15.49 -12.63 6.47
C GLU A 145 17.01 -12.85 6.28
N GLY A 146 17.78 -11.78 6.08
CA GLY A 146 19.21 -11.85 5.74
C GLY A 146 19.49 -12.25 4.29
N LEU A 147 18.46 -12.31 3.45
CA LEU A 147 18.53 -12.59 2.02
C LEU A 147 18.91 -11.32 1.23
N ASN A 148 20.05 -10.73 1.60
CA ASN A 148 20.46 -9.40 1.16
C ASN A 148 20.62 -9.28 -0.36
N GLU A 149 21.14 -10.29 -1.05
CA GLU A 149 21.27 -10.26 -2.51
C GLU A 149 19.90 -10.16 -3.21
N GLU A 150 18.90 -10.89 -2.71
CA GLU A 150 17.54 -10.83 -3.25
C GLU A 150 16.88 -9.48 -2.92
N ALA A 151 17.09 -8.98 -1.70
CA ALA A 151 16.62 -7.65 -1.30
C ALA A 151 17.18 -6.55 -2.21
N ILE A 152 18.49 -6.58 -2.53
CA ILE A 152 19.10 -5.63 -3.45
C ILE A 152 18.48 -5.72 -4.84
N ALA A 153 18.37 -6.92 -5.41
CA ALA A 153 17.78 -7.09 -6.75
C ALA A 153 16.35 -6.52 -6.82
N LEU A 154 15.55 -6.75 -5.78
CA LEU A 154 14.20 -6.19 -5.68
C LEU A 154 14.21 -4.66 -5.56
N LEU A 155 15.16 -4.07 -4.83
CA LEU A 155 15.30 -2.61 -4.70
C LEU A 155 15.78 -1.95 -6.00
N GLU A 156 16.65 -2.62 -6.76
CA GLU A 156 17.08 -2.19 -8.09
C GLU A 156 15.90 -2.12 -9.08
N GLU A 157 14.91 -3.00 -8.94
CA GLU A 157 13.64 -2.90 -9.68
C GLU A 157 12.68 -1.85 -9.07
N ALA A 158 12.57 -1.77 -7.74
CA ALA A 158 11.54 -0.97 -7.07
C ALA A 158 11.80 0.55 -7.10
N ILE A 159 13.03 0.99 -6.82
CA ILE A 159 13.37 2.40 -6.66
C ILE A 159 13.19 3.20 -7.96
N PRO A 160 13.57 2.71 -9.16
CA PRO A 160 13.29 3.42 -10.41
C PRO A 160 11.79 3.61 -10.69
N LEU A 161 10.94 2.70 -10.21
CA LEU A 161 9.48 2.79 -10.36
C LEU A 161 8.86 3.79 -9.36
N ARG A 162 9.56 4.08 -8.26
CA ARG A 162 9.14 5.03 -7.22
C ARG A 162 10.32 5.85 -6.67
N PRO A 163 10.89 6.77 -7.48
CA PRO A 163 12.07 7.54 -7.07
C PRO A 163 11.87 8.36 -5.79
N GLU A 164 10.63 8.72 -5.46
CA GLU A 164 10.29 9.42 -4.23
C GLU A 164 10.54 8.60 -2.95
N MET A 165 10.69 7.28 -3.07
CA MET A 165 10.97 6.40 -1.93
C MET A 165 12.43 6.41 -1.48
N LYS A 166 13.37 6.98 -2.24
CA LYS A 166 14.81 6.96 -1.88
C LYS A 166 15.08 7.44 -0.45
N ALA A 167 14.46 8.55 -0.05
CA ALA A 167 14.61 9.11 1.29
C ALA A 167 14.00 8.20 2.38
N ALA A 168 12.84 7.59 2.09
CA ALA A 168 12.21 6.63 3.00
C ALA A 168 13.07 5.37 3.14
N ALA A 169 13.57 4.82 2.03
CA ALA A 169 14.46 3.67 2.01
C ALA A 169 15.73 3.90 2.85
N ALA A 170 16.30 5.10 2.75
CA ALA A 170 17.47 5.51 3.52
C ALA A 170 17.23 5.55 5.04
N ALA A 171 15.98 5.66 5.51
CA ALA A 171 15.61 5.69 6.92
C ALA A 171 14.89 4.41 7.41
N ASP A 172 14.46 3.53 6.50
CA ASP A 172 13.63 2.37 6.80
C ASP A 172 14.39 1.29 7.60
N PRO A 173 14.07 1.03 8.89
CA PRO A 173 14.80 0.06 9.69
C PRO A 173 14.74 -1.37 9.13
N ASP A 174 13.71 -1.71 8.34
CA ASP A 174 13.57 -3.05 7.76
C ASP A 174 14.59 -3.34 6.66
N LEU A 175 15.25 -2.30 6.15
CA LEU A 175 16.37 -2.38 5.21
C LEU A 175 17.74 -2.33 5.90
N SER A 176 17.82 -2.55 7.22
CA SER A 176 19.10 -2.54 7.94
C SER A 176 20.11 -3.56 7.38
N GLY A 177 19.63 -4.71 6.89
CA GLY A 177 20.49 -5.77 6.37
C GLY A 177 21.24 -5.40 5.09
N VAL A 178 20.71 -4.46 4.30
CA VAL A 178 21.32 -3.99 3.05
C VAL A 178 21.95 -2.60 3.16
N ARG A 179 21.92 -1.97 4.35
CA ARG A 179 22.33 -0.58 4.55
C ARG A 179 23.73 -0.29 4.01
N ASP A 180 24.68 -1.17 4.29
CA ASP A 180 26.09 -0.96 3.95
C ASP A 180 26.46 -1.48 2.55
N ASP A 181 25.50 -2.04 1.80
CA ASP A 181 25.75 -2.51 0.43
C ASP A 181 25.98 -1.32 -0.51
N PRO A 182 27.10 -1.28 -1.26
CA PRO A 182 27.38 -0.18 -2.20
C PRO A 182 26.29 0.04 -3.25
N ARG A 183 25.60 -1.03 -3.70
CA ARG A 183 24.48 -0.93 -4.66
C ARG A 183 23.29 -0.22 -4.02
N PHE A 184 22.95 -0.57 -2.78
CA PHE A 184 21.88 0.12 -2.05
C PHE A 184 22.21 1.60 -1.83
N GLN A 185 23.45 1.89 -1.42
CA GLN A 185 23.93 3.26 -1.25
C GLN A 185 23.85 4.07 -2.55
N GLU A 186 24.09 3.44 -3.71
CA GLU A 186 23.91 4.09 -5.00
C GLU A 186 22.43 4.36 -5.32
N LEU A 187 21.54 3.39 -5.06
CA LEU A 187 20.10 3.54 -5.33
C LEU A 187 19.46 4.70 -4.57
N ILE A 188 19.88 4.94 -3.32
CA ILE A 188 19.29 5.97 -2.46
C ILE A 188 19.93 7.36 -2.59
N LYS A 189 20.99 7.51 -3.39
CA LYS A 189 21.58 8.82 -3.67
C LYS A 189 20.59 9.71 -4.42
N ALA A 190 20.60 10.99 -4.04
CA ALA A 190 19.79 12.05 -4.67
C ALA A 190 20.20 12.25 -6.13
#